data_AF-A0A820MJ19-F1
#
_entry.id   AF-A0A820MJ19-F1
#
_cell.length_a   1.000
_cell.length_b   1.000
_cell.length_c   1.000
_cell.angle_alpha   90.00
_cell.angle_beta   90.00
_cell.angle_gamma   90.00
#
_symmetry.space_group_name_H-M   'P 1'
#
loop_
_entity.id
_entity.type
_entity.pdbx_description
1 polymer ?
#
loop_
_entity_poly.entity_id
_entity_poly.type
_entity_poly.pdbx_seq_one_letter_code
_entity_poly.pdbx_strand_id
1 'polypeptide(L)'
;CRYIYDESEKKTFQTIDYPLSNSFLSYLQSKGYQTQDDIDQGIWNFGLNTMFIDIPSFIDLFIERATAPFFVFQVFCVLLWCLDEYW
;
A
#
# COMPACT_ATOMS: atom_id res chain seq x y z
N CYS A 1 -5.74 2.02 1.25
CA CYS A 1 -7.02 2.69 1.53
C CYS A 1 -7.46 2.33 2.95
N ARG A 2 -7.77 3.32 3.79
CA ARG A 2 -8.22 3.10 5.19
C ARG A 2 -9.75 2.96 5.20
N TYR A 3 -10.24 1.98 5.95
CA TYR A 3 -11.67 1.73 6.13
C TYR A 3 -12.03 1.88 7.61
N ILE A 4 -13.18 2.48 7.89
CA ILE A 4 -13.74 2.61 9.23
C ILE A 4 -14.98 1.73 9.29
N TYR A 5 -15.11 0.96 10.38
CA TYR A 5 -16.29 0.13 10.61
C TYR A 5 -17.40 0.98 11.23
N ASP A 6 -18.53 1.06 10.57
CA ASP A 6 -19.72 1.75 11.08
C ASP A 6 -20.61 0.75 11.82
N GLU A 7 -20.49 0.75 13.15
CA GLU A 7 -21.28 -0.11 14.06
C GLU A 7 -22.72 0.39 14.25
N SER A 8 -22.93 1.69 14.05
CA SER A 8 -24.14 2.43 14.40
C SER A 8 -25.33 2.19 13.47
N GLU A 9 -25.12 2.06 12.16
CA GLU A 9 -26.23 1.95 11.20
C GLU A 9 -26.09 0.79 10.21
N LYS A 10 -24.94 0.68 9.53
CA LYS A 10 -24.85 -0.17 8.33
C LYS A 10 -24.14 -1.51 8.55
N LYS A 11 -23.42 -1.68 9.67
CA LYS A 11 -22.60 -2.88 9.97
C LYS A 11 -21.66 -3.25 8.80
N THR A 12 -21.12 -2.25 8.12
CA THR A 12 -20.24 -2.41 6.97
C THR A 12 -19.01 -1.53 7.10
N PHE A 13 -17.92 -1.95 6.44
CA PHE A 13 -16.73 -1.13 6.29
C PHE A 13 -16.98 -0.04 5.25
N GLN A 14 -16.82 1.21 5.65
CA GLN A 14 -16.96 2.37 4.77
C GLN A 14 -15.60 3.06 4.59
N THR A 15 -15.43 3.68 3.43
CA THR A 15 -14.29 4.58 3.19
C THR A 15 -14.44 5.85 4.01
N ILE A 16 -13.33 6.50 4.34
CA ILE A 16 -13.35 7.79 5.03
C ILE A 16 -14.14 8.80 4.18
N ASP A 17 -15.13 9.44 4.80
CA ASP A 17 -15.88 10.53 4.17
C ASP A 17 -15.12 11.84 4.37
N TYR A 18 -14.76 12.47 3.26
CA TYR A 18 -14.03 13.74 3.30
C TYR A 18 -15.03 14.88 3.16
N PRO A 19 -14.91 15.94 3.98
CA PRO A 19 -15.76 17.12 3.85
C PRO A 19 -15.38 17.87 2.57
N LEU A 20 -15.87 17.41 1.43
CA LEU A 20 -15.71 18.02 0.10
C LEU A 20 -16.99 18.70 -0.37
N SER A 21 -18.13 18.33 0.23
CA SER A 21 -19.47 18.81 -0.09
C SER A 21 -19.97 19.92 0.86
N ASN A 22 -19.13 20.37 1.80
CA ASN A 22 -19.51 21.44 2.72
C ASN A 22 -19.67 22.77 1.98
N SER A 23 -20.47 23.68 2.54
CA SER A 23 -20.65 25.01 1.97
C SER A 23 -19.36 25.83 2.03
N PHE A 24 -19.17 26.72 1.05
CA PHE A 24 -18.01 27.61 0.99
C PHE A 24 -17.77 28.39 2.31
N LEU A 25 -18.87 28.85 2.92
CA LEU A 25 -18.86 29.61 4.17
C LEU A 25 -18.21 28.80 5.30
N SER A 26 -18.46 27.49 5.36
CA SER A 26 -17.86 26.58 6.35
C SER A 26 -16.33 26.55 6.26
N TYR A 27 -15.77 26.60 5.05
CA TYR A 27 -14.30 26.63 4.89
C TYR A 27 -13.73 28.00 5.22
N LEU A 28 -14.43 29.08 4.83
CA LEU A 28 -14.01 30.45 5.12
C LEU A 28 -13.94 30.73 6.64
N GLN A 29 -14.87 30.15 7.41
CA GLN A 29 -14.91 30.30 8.87
C GLN A 29 -13.99 29.31 9.61
N SER A 30 -13.40 28.35 8.92
CA SER A 30 -12.54 27.35 9.55
C SER A 30 -11.27 27.99 10.11
N LYS A 31 -10.97 27.71 11.38
CA LYS A 31 -9.75 28.16 12.06
C LYS A 31 -8.67 27.08 12.10
N GLY A 32 -8.95 25.89 11.56
CA GLY A 32 -8.12 24.70 11.73
C GLY A 32 -8.27 24.08 13.14
N TYR A 33 -7.49 23.02 13.41
CA TYR A 33 -7.47 22.35 14.71
C TYR A 33 -6.90 23.29 15.79
N GLN A 34 -7.63 23.48 16.88
CA GLN A 34 -7.24 24.43 17.94
C GLN A 34 -6.60 23.73 19.14
N THR A 35 -6.96 22.47 19.38
CA THR A 35 -6.50 21.69 20.52
C THR A 35 -5.82 20.41 20.07
N GLN A 36 -5.03 19.80 20.96
CA GLN A 36 -4.41 18.50 20.69
C GLN A 36 -5.47 17.40 20.48
N ASP A 37 -6.60 17.48 21.19
CA ASP A 37 -7.71 16.54 21.04
C ASP A 37 -8.30 16.60 19.61
N ASP A 38 -8.47 17.81 19.06
CA ASP A 38 -8.94 17.98 17.67
C ASP A 38 -7.98 17.34 16.66
N ILE A 39 -6.67 17.43 16.92
CA ILE A 39 -5.62 16.83 16.07
C ILE A 39 -5.70 15.31 16.17
N ASP A 40 -5.79 14.77 17.38
CA ASP A 40 -5.85 13.32 17.63
C ASP A 40 -7.12 12.72 17.00
N GLN A 41 -8.25 13.41 17.07
CA GLN A 41 -9.49 13.04 16.35
C GLN A 41 -9.30 13.11 14.82
N GLY A 42 -8.61 14.13 14.31
CA GLY A 42 -8.25 14.24 12.90
C GLY A 42 -7.39 13.05 12.43
N ILE A 43 -6.39 12.66 13.21
CA ILE A 43 -5.51 11.51 12.93
C ILE A 43 -6.29 10.18 13.02
N TRP A 44 -7.20 10.08 13.98
CA TRP A 44 -8.08 8.92 14.12
C TRP A 44 -8.97 8.75 12.88
N ASN A 45 -9.57 9.84 12.39
CA ASN A 45 -10.50 9.81 11.26
C ASN A 45 -9.79 9.72 9.90
N PHE A 46 -8.77 10.54 9.67
CA PHE A 46 -8.12 10.69 8.36
C PHE A 46 -6.78 9.94 8.24
N GLY A 47 -6.17 9.59 9.37
CA GLY A 47 -4.80 9.09 9.40
C GLY A 47 -3.74 10.17 9.23
N LEU A 48 -2.49 9.75 9.34
CA LEU A 48 -1.35 10.60 9.05
C LEU A 48 -1.15 10.70 7.54
N ASN A 49 -0.72 11.87 7.07
CA ASN A 49 -0.30 12.06 5.69
C ASN A 49 1.10 11.47 5.48
N THR A 50 1.19 10.14 5.54
CA THR A 50 2.42 9.38 5.34
C THR A 50 2.27 8.48 4.13
N MET A 51 3.18 8.62 3.18
CA MET A 51 3.27 7.72 2.02
C MET A 51 4.28 6.62 2.35
N PHE A 52 3.81 5.39 2.47
CA PHE A 52 4.69 4.22 2.53
C PHE A 52 4.91 3.69 1.11
N ILE A 53 6.18 3.50 0.76
CA ILE A 53 6.58 2.83 -0.48
C ILE A 53 6.99 1.43 -0.08
N ASP A 54 6.24 0.43 -0.55
CA ASP A 54 6.59 -0.97 -0.34
C ASP A 54 7.81 -1.31 -1.20
N ILE A 55 8.96 -1.51 -0.55
CA ILE A 55 10.16 -1.97 -1.22
C ILE A 55 10.01 -3.49 -1.41
N PRO A 56 10.08 -4.00 -2.64
CA PRO A 56 9.95 -5.44 -2.88
C PRO A 56 11.08 -6.20 -2.19
N SER A 57 10.79 -7.42 -1.75
CA SER A 57 11.79 -8.26 -1.11
C SER A 57 12.86 -8.68 -2.12
N PHE A 58 14.03 -9.06 -1.62
CA PHE A 58 15.11 -9.58 -2.47
C PHE A 58 14.66 -10.77 -3.31
N ILE A 59 13.82 -11.65 -2.76
CA ILE A 59 13.33 -12.85 -3.46
C ILE A 59 12.41 -12.48 -4.62
N ASP A 60 11.51 -11.52 -4.43
CA ASP A 60 10.60 -11.06 -5.50
C ASP A 60 11.40 -10.48 -6.67
N LEU A 61 12.38 -9.63 -6.36
CA LEU A 61 13.31 -9.07 -7.33
C LEU A 61 14.15 -10.15 -8.03
N PHE A 62 14.59 -11.16 -7.27
CA PHE A 62 15.38 -12.25 -7.82
C PHE A 62 14.57 -13.12 -8.78
N ILE A 63 13.33 -13.48 -8.43
CA ILE A 63 12.43 -14.25 -9.31
C ILE A 63 12.16 -13.49 -10.61
N GLU A 64 11.90 -12.19 -10.51
CA GLU A 64 11.72 -11.34 -11.69
C GLU A 64 12.92 -11.42 -12.66
N ARG A 65 14.15 -11.54 -12.13
CA ARG A 65 15.37 -11.67 -12.95
C ARG A 65 15.70 -13.10 -13.34
N ALA A 66 15.38 -14.09 -12.52
CA ALA A 66 15.60 -15.51 -12.80
C ALA A 66 14.70 -16.04 -13.93
N THR A 67 13.59 -15.35 -14.21
CA THR A 67 12.72 -15.64 -15.36
C THR A 67 13.26 -15.07 -16.69
N ALA A 68 14.40 -14.36 -16.67
CA ALA A 68 15.03 -13.88 -17.88
C ALA A 68 15.44 -15.08 -18.78
N PRO A 69 15.13 -15.02 -20.09
CA PRO A 69 15.34 -16.15 -21.00
C PRO A 69 16.80 -16.60 -21.08
N PHE A 70 17.75 -15.67 -20.91
CA PHE A 70 19.17 -15.98 -20.88
C PHE A 70 19.57 -16.78 -19.63
N PHE A 71 19.10 -16.38 -18.44
CA PHE A 71 19.41 -17.07 -17.18
C PHE A 71 18.87 -18.50 -17.19
N VAL A 72 17.62 -18.68 -17.63
CA VAL A 72 16.99 -20.00 -17.76
C VAL A 72 17.78 -20.89 -18.73
N PHE A 73 18.19 -20.34 -19.88
CA PHE A 73 18.98 -21.07 -20.86
C PHE A 73 20.34 -21.50 -20.33
N GLN A 74 21.05 -20.62 -19.61
CA GLN A 74 22.34 -20.94 -18.99
C GLN A 74 22.22 -22.09 -17.99
N VAL A 75 21.25 -22.02 -17.07
CA VAL A 75 21.01 -23.10 -16.09
C VAL A 75 20.69 -24.40 -16.81
N PHE A 76 19.87 -24.36 -17.86
CA PHE A 76 19.53 -25.54 -18.65
C PHE A 76 20.76 -26.15 -19.35
N CYS A 77 21.61 -25.34 -19.98
CA CYS A 77 22.84 -25.83 -20.61
C CYS A 77 23.82 -26.47 -19.61
N VAL A 78 23.98 -25.87 -18.43
CA VAL A 78 24.81 -26.45 -17.36
C VAL A 78 24.23 -27.79 -16.88
N LEU A 79 22.90 -27.89 -16.72
CA LEU A 79 22.23 -29.13 -16.33
C LEU A 79 22.41 -30.23 -17.37
N LEU A 80 22.30 -29.90 -18.66
CA LEU A 80 22.54 -30.83 -19.76
C LEU A 80 24.00 -31.29 -19.78
N TRP A 81 24.96 -30.40 -19.54
CA TRP A 81 26.37 -30.79 -19.45
C TRP A 81 26.62 -31.73 -18.27
N CYS A 82 26.06 -31.44 -17.09
CA CYS A 82 26.16 -32.38 -15.97
C CYS A 82 25.57 -33.75 -16.33
N LEU A 83 24.42 -33.81 -17.02
CA LEU A 83 23.82 -35.08 -17.45
C LEU A 83 24.67 -35.83 -18.48
N ASP A 84 25.36 -35.12 -19.37
CA ASP A 84 26.27 -35.71 -20.37
C ASP A 84 27.52 -36.31 -19.71
N GLU A 85 28.04 -35.73 -18.62
CA GLU A 85 29.20 -36.28 -17.90
C GLU A 85 28.88 -37.51 -17.02
N TYR A 86 27.61 -37.76 -16.69
CA TYR A 86 27.19 -38.90 -15.86
C TYR A 86 26.78 -40.16 -16.66
N TRP A 87 26.84 -40.12 -17.99
CA TRP A 87 26.55 -41.25 -18.90
C TRP A 87 27.80 -41.67 -19.69
#